data_AF-A0A7Y0XGG5-F1
#
_entry.id   AF-A0A7Y0XGG5-F1
#
_cell.length_a   1.000
_cell.length_b   1.000
_cell.length_c   1.000
_cell.angle_alpha   90.00
_cell.angle_beta   90.00
_cell.angle_gamma   90.00
#
_symmetry.space_group_name_H-M   'P 1'
#
loop_
_entity.id
_entity.type
_entity.pdbx_description
1 polymer ?
#
loop_
_entity_poly.entity_id
_entity_poly.type
_entity_poly.pdbx_seq_one_letter_code
_entity_poly.pdbx_strand_id
1 'polypeptide(L)'
;LVLSTLHTNSAAETVIRLSNMGVESFNLASSLNLIIAQRLARKLCSHCKQSQELTVQLQHLGIQASDNIFKANPDGCNECTHGYSGRTGIYEVMRFDEFLSEALIKGASV
;
A
#
# COMPACT_ATOMS: atom_id res chain seq x y z
N LEU A 1 -10.15 -15.90 -16.43
CA LEU A 1 -9.44 -14.92 -15.55
C LEU A 1 -10.29 -13.67 -15.47
N VAL A 2 -10.59 -13.18 -14.25
CA VAL A 2 -11.39 -11.97 -14.03
C VAL A 2 -10.57 -10.97 -13.23
N LEU A 3 -10.60 -9.70 -13.63
CA LEU A 3 -10.00 -8.58 -12.93
C LEU A 3 -11.12 -7.60 -12.58
N SER A 4 -11.12 -7.13 -11.34
CA SER A 4 -12.10 -6.16 -10.84
C SER A 4 -11.46 -5.25 -9.81
N THR A 5 -12.14 -4.17 -9.46
CA THR A 5 -11.68 -3.17 -8.50
C THR A 5 -12.70 -3.01 -7.38
N LEU A 6 -12.23 -2.81 -6.16
CA LEU A 6 -13.08 -2.53 -4.99
C LEU A 6 -12.45 -1.42 -4.15
N HIS A 7 -13.29 -0.62 -3.51
CA HIS A 7 -12.84 0.46 -2.63
C HIS A 7 -12.72 -0.06 -1.19
N THR A 8 -11.50 -0.38 -0.77
CA THR A 8 -11.12 -0.84 0.58
C THR A 8 -9.79 -0.21 1.00
N ASN A 9 -9.44 -0.25 2.29
CA ASN A 9 -8.21 0.40 2.77
C ASN A 9 -6.97 -0.49 2.75
N SER A 10 -7.16 -1.81 2.67
CA SER A 10 -6.11 -2.84 2.65
C SER A 10 -6.51 -4.04 1.79
N ALA A 11 -5.53 -4.91 1.50
CA ALA A 11 -5.80 -6.12 0.75
C ALA A 11 -6.71 -7.08 1.54
N ALA A 12 -6.45 -7.25 2.84
CA ALA A 12 -7.22 -8.14 3.71
C ALA A 12 -8.69 -7.66 3.90
N GLU A 13 -8.94 -6.36 4.04
CA GLU A 13 -10.30 -5.80 4.14
C GLU A 13 -11.17 -6.11 2.92
N THR A 14 -10.57 -6.38 1.75
CA THR A 14 -11.30 -6.76 0.53
C THR A 14 -12.06 -8.07 0.70
N VAL A 15 -11.52 -9.03 1.45
CA VAL A 15 -12.17 -10.31 1.73
C VAL A 15 -13.42 -10.10 2.59
N ILE A 16 -13.28 -9.30 3.67
CA ILE A 16 -14.40 -8.93 4.54
C ILE A 16 -15.46 -8.15 3.76
N ARG A 17 -15.04 -7.20 2.92
CA ARG A 17 -15.98 -6.39 2.14
C ARG A 17 -16.82 -7.23 1.18
N LEU A 18 -16.23 -8.22 0.52
CA LEU A 18 -16.96 -9.14 -0.36
C LEU A 18 -17.93 -10.03 0.42
N SER A 19 -17.53 -10.53 1.60
CA SER A 19 -18.43 -11.28 2.49
C SER A 19 -19.62 -10.43 2.94
N ASN A 20 -19.37 -9.18 3.34
CA ASN A 20 -20.43 -8.21 3.70
C ASN A 20 -21.36 -7.86 2.53
N MET A 21 -20.93 -8.05 1.29
CA MET A 21 -21.77 -7.89 0.09
C MET A 21 -22.59 -9.16 -0.23
N GLY A 22 -22.51 -10.19 0.60
CA GLY A 22 -23.26 -11.44 0.46
C GLY A 22 -22.55 -12.51 -0.36
N VAL A 23 -21.24 -12.39 -0.59
CA VAL A 23 -20.48 -13.45 -1.26
C VAL A 23 -20.09 -14.52 -0.24
N GLU A 24 -20.60 -15.73 -0.45
CA GLU A 24 -20.30 -16.89 0.39
C GLU A 24 -18.78 -17.19 0.47
N SER A 25 -18.29 -17.52 1.67
CA SER A 25 -16.87 -17.79 1.93
C SER A 25 -16.27 -18.85 1.02
N PHE A 26 -17.02 -19.89 0.67
CA PHE A 26 -16.57 -20.93 -0.26
C PHE A 26 -16.32 -20.40 -1.68
N ASN A 27 -17.14 -19.46 -2.16
CA ASN A 27 -16.96 -18.85 -3.48
C ASN A 27 -15.72 -17.95 -3.48
N LEU A 28 -15.49 -17.21 -2.39
CA LEU A 28 -14.29 -16.40 -2.22
C LEU A 28 -13.03 -17.28 -2.19
N ALA A 29 -13.04 -18.34 -1.39
CA ALA A 29 -11.92 -19.27 -1.25
C ALA A 29 -11.54 -19.96 -2.58
N SER A 30 -12.54 -20.28 -3.41
CA SER A 30 -12.30 -20.97 -4.69
C SER A 30 -11.97 -20.04 -5.87
N SER A 31 -12.29 -18.74 -5.76
CA SER A 31 -12.21 -17.81 -6.90
C SER A 31 -11.12 -16.73 -6.77
N LEU A 32 -10.73 -16.36 -5.54
CA LEU A 32 -9.71 -15.35 -5.31
C LEU A 32 -8.31 -15.91 -5.52
N ASN A 33 -7.50 -15.21 -6.32
CA ASN A 33 -6.10 -15.58 -6.57
C ASN A 33 -5.11 -14.58 -5.97
N LEU A 34 -5.42 -13.29 -6.09
CA LEU A 34 -4.53 -12.19 -5.73
C LEU A 34 -5.36 -10.94 -5.41
N ILE A 35 -5.01 -10.26 -4.33
CA ILE A 35 -5.56 -8.95 -4.01
C ILE A 35 -4.40 -7.97 -3.92
N ILE A 36 -4.55 -6.82 -4.56
CA ILE A 36 -3.56 -5.74 -4.53
C ILE A 36 -4.24 -4.49 -3.97
N ALA A 37 -3.79 -4.04 -2.81
CA ALA A 37 -4.12 -2.70 -2.33
C ALA A 37 -3.03 -1.72 -2.76
N GLN A 38 -3.44 -0.57 -3.30
CA GLN A 38 -2.55 0.40 -3.90
C GLN A 38 -2.79 1.80 -3.32
N ARG A 39 -1.70 2.52 -3.04
CA ARG A 39 -1.72 3.97 -2.80
C ARG A 39 -0.73 4.66 -3.72
N LEU A 40 -1.01 5.91 -4.08
CA LEU A 40 -0.09 6.75 -4.84
C LEU A 40 0.59 7.75 -3.90
N ALA A 41 1.91 7.64 -3.79
CA ALA A 41 2.73 8.62 -3.07
C ALA A 41 3.31 9.64 -4.05
N ARG A 42 3.41 10.90 -3.61
CA ARG A 42 4.13 11.94 -4.37
C ARG A 42 5.62 11.65 -4.36
N LYS A 43 6.29 11.74 -5.50
CA LYS A 43 7.75 11.55 -5.59
C LYS A 43 8.47 12.86 -5.30
N LEU A 44 9.54 12.82 -4.51
CA LEU A 44 10.41 13.97 -4.31
C LEU A 44 11.01 14.42 -5.64
N CYS A 45 11.08 15.73 -5.86
CA CYS A 45 11.74 16.31 -7.02
C CYS A 45 13.24 15.97 -7.01
N SER A 46 13.76 15.47 -8.13
CA SER A 46 15.19 15.16 -8.29
C SER A 46 16.09 16.39 -8.26
N HIS A 47 15.57 17.57 -8.65
CA HIS A 47 16.34 18.81 -8.79
C HIS A 47 16.48 19.59 -7.48
N CYS A 48 15.48 19.51 -6.59
CA CYS A 48 15.44 20.36 -5.41
C CYS A 48 15.21 19.62 -4.09
N LYS A 49 15.18 18.27 -4.05
CA LYS A 49 15.08 17.54 -2.77
C LYS A 49 16.22 17.94 -1.83
N GLN A 50 15.92 18.05 -0.54
CA GLN A 50 16.88 18.46 0.49
C GLN A 50 17.25 17.26 1.37
N SER A 51 18.50 17.20 1.83
CA SER A 51 18.90 16.23 2.85
C SER A 51 18.09 16.45 4.14
N GLN A 52 17.78 15.38 4.84
CA GLN A 52 17.08 15.42 6.12
C GLN A 52 17.87 14.57 7.14
N GLU A 53 18.05 15.14 8.34
CA GLU A 53 18.60 14.39 9.47
C GLU A 53 17.61 13.33 9.97
N LEU A 54 18.17 12.23 10.48
CA LEU A 54 17.39 11.17 11.09
C LEU A 54 16.63 11.70 12.32
N THR A 55 15.32 11.52 12.33
CA THR A 55 14.47 11.86 13.49
C THR A 55 14.07 10.60 14.25
N VAL A 56 13.66 10.76 15.52
CA VAL A 56 13.17 9.65 16.34
C VAL A 56 11.99 8.94 15.68
N GLN A 57 11.07 9.68 15.04
CA GLN A 57 9.95 9.05 14.32
C GLN A 57 10.41 8.16 13.17
N LEU A 58 11.46 8.54 12.44
CA LEU A 58 12.01 7.74 11.35
C LEU A 58 12.71 6.48 11.87
N GLN A 59 13.36 6.56 13.03
CA GLN A 59 13.96 5.39 13.70
C GLN A 59 12.90 4.35 14.07
N HIS A 60 11.74 4.79 14.57
CA HIS A 60 10.60 3.89 14.85
C HIS A 60 10.06 3.20 13.59
N LEU A 61 10.30 3.76 12.40
CA LEU A 61 9.97 3.14 11.11
C LEU A 61 11.08 2.22 10.57
N GLY A 62 12.15 1.99 11.36
CA GLY A 62 13.27 1.13 11.00
C GLY A 62 14.35 1.78 10.15
N ILE A 63 14.26 3.09 9.87
CA ILE A 63 15.26 3.84 9.10
C ILE A 63 16.51 4.04 9.95
N GLN A 64 17.66 3.71 9.39
CA GLN A 64 18.95 3.74 10.06
C GLN A 64 19.71 5.03 9.76
N ALA A 65 20.68 5.37 10.59
CA ALA A 65 21.54 6.55 10.38
C ALA A 65 22.45 6.43 9.14
N SER A 66 22.66 5.22 8.63
CA SER A 66 23.38 4.97 7.38
C SER A 66 22.57 5.31 6.13
N ASP A 67 21.25 5.52 6.27
CA ASP A 67 20.37 5.76 5.12
C ASP A 67 20.42 7.22 4.67
N ASN A 68 20.43 7.44 3.36
CA ASN A 68 20.30 8.77 2.79
C ASN A 68 18.84 9.21 2.82
N ILE A 69 18.49 10.11 3.74
CA ILE A 69 17.13 10.59 3.93
C ILE A 69 16.97 11.95 3.24
N PHE A 70 15.88 12.09 2.49
CA PHE A 70 15.56 13.33 1.79
C PHE A 70 14.15 13.79 2.13
N LYS A 71 13.94 15.10 2.07
CA LYS A 71 12.64 15.77 2.18
C LYS A 71 12.35 16.65 0.98
N ALA A 72 11.08 17.00 0.81
CA ALA A 72 10.67 17.97 -0.19
C ALA A 72 11.18 19.36 0.19
N ASN A 73 11.63 20.12 -0.81
CA ASN A 73 11.88 21.55 -0.63
C ASN A 73 10.53 22.29 -0.58
N PRO A 74 10.17 22.96 0.54
CA PRO A 74 8.92 23.71 0.66
C PRO A 74 8.76 24.78 -0.41
N ASP A 75 9.86 25.43 -0.80
CA ASP A 75 9.86 26.52 -1.79
C ASP A 75 9.75 26.00 -3.24
N GLY A 76 9.96 24.69 -3.45
CA GLY A 76 9.95 24.09 -4.78
C GLY A 76 11.05 24.60 -5.71
N CYS A 77 10.87 24.36 -7.02
CA CYS A 77 11.71 24.86 -8.10
C CYS A 77 10.90 24.84 -9.41
N ASN A 78 11.50 25.28 -10.53
CA ASN A 78 10.83 25.33 -11.84
C ASN A 78 10.43 23.95 -12.40
N GLU A 79 11.01 22.86 -11.87
CA GLU A 79 10.78 21.47 -12.34
C GLU A 79 9.76 20.69 -11.48
N CYS A 80 9.09 21.35 -10.52
CA CYS A 80 8.23 20.65 -9.56
C CYS A 80 7.06 21.48 -9.04
N THR A 81 6.20 20.84 -8.26
CA THR A 81 5.12 21.49 -7.52
C THR A 81 5.36 21.28 -6.03
N HIS A 82 5.81 22.32 -5.33
CA HIS A 82 6.12 22.29 -3.89
C HIS A 82 7.06 21.14 -3.49
N GLY A 83 8.12 20.94 -4.26
CA GLY A 83 9.15 19.93 -3.97
C GLY A 83 8.83 18.51 -4.43
N TYR A 84 7.71 18.29 -5.15
CA TYR A 84 7.31 16.99 -5.68
C TYR A 84 7.15 17.01 -7.21
N SER A 85 7.59 15.95 -7.88
CA SER A 85 7.43 15.78 -9.34
C SER A 85 7.05 14.34 -9.67
N GLY A 86 5.80 14.15 -10.11
CA GLY A 86 5.21 12.84 -10.39
C GLY A 86 4.76 12.07 -9.14
N ARG A 87 4.35 10.82 -9.37
CA ARG A 87 3.84 9.89 -8.34
C ARG A 87 4.47 8.52 -8.51
N THR A 88 4.50 7.75 -7.43
CA THR A 88 4.87 6.33 -7.43
C THR A 88 3.81 5.51 -6.71
N GLY A 89 3.60 4.27 -7.14
CA GLY A 89 2.73 3.33 -6.45
C GLY A 89 3.44 2.72 -5.24
N ILE A 90 2.69 2.57 -4.15
CA ILE A 90 3.01 1.72 -3.01
C ILE A 90 1.96 0.63 -3.01
N TYR A 91 2.39 -0.63 -2.98
CA TYR A 91 1.53 -1.78 -3.17
C TYR A 91 1.65 -2.75 -1.99
N GLU A 92 0.50 -3.16 -1.49
CA GLU A 92 0.34 -4.33 -0.64
C GLU A 92 -0.19 -5.46 -1.53
N VAL A 93 0.66 -6.45 -1.78
CA VAL A 93 0.35 -7.56 -2.69
C VAL A 93 0.09 -8.81 -1.84
N MET A 94 -1.18 -9.16 -1.68
CA MET A 94 -1.59 -10.32 -0.89
C MET A 94 -2.04 -11.43 -1.83
N ARG A 95 -1.16 -12.41 -2.03
CA ARG A 95 -1.53 -13.64 -2.73
C ARG A 95 -2.54 -14.39 -1.87
N PHE A 96 -3.64 -14.83 -2.48
CA PHE A 96 -4.65 -15.61 -1.79
C PHE A 96 -4.28 -17.08 -1.92
N ASP A 97 -3.72 -17.65 -0.86
CA ASP A 97 -3.22 -19.02 -0.84
C ASP A 97 -4.18 -19.97 -0.08
N GLU A 98 -3.80 -21.23 0.01
CA GLU A 98 -4.61 -22.27 0.68
C GLU A 98 -4.78 -21.98 2.18
N PHE A 99 -3.75 -21.42 2.83
CA PHE A 99 -3.82 -21.02 4.22
C PHE A 99 -4.90 -19.94 4.47
N LEU A 100 -4.92 -18.89 3.65
CA LEU A 100 -5.95 -17.85 3.73
C LEU A 100 -7.34 -18.37 3.36
N SER A 101 -7.41 -19.29 2.39
CA SER A 101 -8.66 -19.95 1.99
C SER A 101 -9.26 -20.74 3.15
N GLU A 102 -8.45 -21.56 3.84
CA GLU A 102 -8.88 -22.29 5.03
C GLU A 102 -9.28 -21.35 6.18
N ALA A 103 -8.50 -20.30 6.42
CA ALA A 103 -8.78 -19.33 7.47
C ALA A 103 -10.14 -18.64 7.24
N LEU A 104 -10.44 -18.27 5.98
CA LEU A 104 -11.73 -17.70 5.60
C LEU A 104 -12.90 -18.67 5.83
N ILE A 105 -12.73 -19.95 5.45
CA ILE A 105 -13.74 -20.99 5.67
C ILE A 105 -14.00 -21.21 7.17
N LYS A 106 -12.95 -21.11 8.01
CA LYS A 106 -13.04 -21.21 9.48
C LYS A 106 -13.60 -19.94 10.14
N GLY A 107 -13.93 -18.91 9.37
CA GLY A 107 -14.52 -17.66 9.88
C GLY A 107 -13.54 -16.69 10.52
N ALA A 108 -12.25 -16.75 10.16
CA ALA A 108 -11.25 -15.81 10.65
C ALA A 108 -11.58 -14.37 10.24
N SER A 109 -11.26 -13.40 11.11
CA SER A 109 -11.39 -11.96 10.85
C SER A 109 -10.02 -11.28 10.80
N VAL A 110 -9.99 -10.09 10.18
CA VAL A 110 -8.81 -9.20 10.12
C VAL A 110 -8.75 -8.31 11.35
#